data_AF-A0A1H1ZE78-F1
#
_entry.id   AF-A0A1H1ZE78-F1
#
_cell.length_a   1.000
_cell.length_b   1.000
_cell.length_c   1.000
_cell.angle_alpha   90.00
_cell.angle_beta   90.00
_cell.angle_gamma   90.00
#
_symmetry.space_group_name_H-M   'P 1'
#
loop_
_entity.id
_entity.type
_entity.pdbx_description
1 polymer ?
#
loop_
_entity_poly.entity_id
_entity_poly.type
_entity_poly.pdbx_seq_one_letter_code
_entity_poly.pdbx_strand_id
1 'polypeptide(L)'
;MAIAITGEDVVLDETAGLQNATATPTPAGDADDNDILVASLPSSFSTRLTALGAGTATGAALSGYTGAAGDTGSNAFTFTGGGSITDIRFVDSAGAPLNGVDSGLDTLDGTSILLYTDTDNNILLGRAGGADGAIVFAAYIEETGSPVTGGKIWTVEYQPLKHPDATNPDDSLNLLDKVFIGVSQDLGFSLAGAPSGQNLFLMFTKLNPTTETVDGVVRITDPTIIATGKNPADQSSGANINTGDTINTSQGGARPPSAPTAR
;
A
#
# COMPACT_ATOMS: atom_id res chain seq x y z
N MET A 1 -4.54 -11.80 -2.57
CA MET A 1 -4.62 -10.76 -1.53
C MET A 1 -5.82 -9.89 -1.81
N ALA A 2 -6.51 -9.49 -0.76
CA ALA A 2 -7.54 -8.47 -0.80
C ALA A 2 -7.12 -7.33 0.10
N ILE A 3 -7.33 -6.10 -0.36
CA ILE A 3 -7.19 -4.88 0.43
C ILE A 3 -8.60 -4.47 0.85
N ALA A 4 -8.80 -4.15 2.12
CA ALA A 4 -10.04 -3.64 2.66
C ALA A 4 -9.78 -2.28 3.34
N ILE A 5 -10.52 -1.26 2.89
CA ILE A 5 -10.60 0.02 3.59
C ILE A 5 -11.47 -0.19 4.83
N THR A 6 -11.02 0.29 5.98
CA THR A 6 -11.68 0.05 7.28
C THR A 6 -12.85 1.00 7.52
N GLY A 7 -12.91 2.11 6.79
CA GLY A 7 -13.84 3.21 7.03
C GLY A 7 -13.34 4.20 8.08
N GLU A 8 -12.09 4.08 8.51
CA GLU A 8 -11.43 5.08 9.36
C GLU A 8 -10.93 6.23 8.49
N ASP A 9 -11.38 7.45 8.81
CA ASP A 9 -10.96 8.67 8.14
C ASP A 9 -9.69 9.25 8.80
N VAL A 10 -9.03 10.15 8.07
CA VAL A 10 -7.95 11.01 8.58
C VAL A 10 -8.24 12.43 8.16
N VAL A 11 -8.77 13.20 9.09
CA VAL A 11 -9.14 14.60 8.88
C VAL A 11 -8.26 15.48 9.76
N LEU A 12 -7.63 16.47 9.12
CA LEU A 12 -6.84 17.51 9.76
C LEU A 12 -7.65 18.80 9.65
N ASP A 13 -7.78 19.52 10.76
CA ASP A 13 -8.40 20.85 10.77
C ASP A 13 -7.32 21.95 10.84
N GLU A 14 -7.47 22.99 10.01
CA GLU A 14 -6.62 24.17 9.98
C GLU A 14 -6.98 25.19 11.08
N THR A 15 -8.10 25.00 11.79
CA THR A 15 -8.46 25.85 12.92
C THR A 15 -7.47 25.70 14.08
N ALA A 16 -7.37 26.75 14.90
CA ALA A 16 -6.36 26.79 15.95
C ALA A 16 -6.73 25.86 17.12
N GLY A 17 -5.95 24.82 17.34
CA GLY A 17 -6.14 23.90 18.46
C GLY A 17 -5.75 22.48 18.11
N LEU A 18 -6.17 21.53 18.93
CA LEU A 18 -6.32 20.15 18.50
C LEU A 18 -7.81 19.93 18.31
N GLN A 19 -8.20 19.52 17.12
CA GLN A 19 -9.56 19.20 16.74
C GLN A 19 -9.76 17.69 16.73
N ASN A 20 -10.39 17.21 17.80
CA ASN A 20 -10.76 15.81 17.96
C ASN A 20 -11.81 15.65 19.07
N ALA A 21 -12.46 14.49 19.07
CA ALA A 21 -13.53 14.14 20.01
C ALA A 21 -13.22 14.37 21.51
N THR A 22 -11.94 14.41 21.91
CA THR A 22 -11.53 14.60 23.30
C THR A 22 -11.15 16.06 23.62
N ALA A 23 -10.37 16.71 22.76
CA ALA A 23 -9.87 18.06 22.99
C ALA A 23 -10.96 19.12 22.74
N THR A 24 -11.78 18.90 21.73
CA THR A 24 -12.82 19.84 21.26
C THR A 24 -14.11 19.07 20.94
N PRO A 25 -14.82 18.54 21.96
CA PRO A 25 -16.03 17.75 21.76
C PRO A 25 -17.23 18.56 21.20
N THR A 26 -17.09 19.87 21.06
CA THR A 26 -18.08 20.77 20.45
C THR A 26 -17.35 21.95 19.79
N PRO A 27 -17.83 22.46 18.64
CA PRO A 27 -18.95 21.95 17.82
C PRO A 27 -18.68 20.55 17.24
N ALA A 28 -19.67 19.99 16.53
CA ALA A 28 -19.58 18.62 16.06
C ALA A 28 -18.51 18.41 14.97
N GLY A 29 -18.21 19.44 14.15
CA GLY A 29 -17.12 19.42 13.16
C GLY A 29 -15.78 19.23 13.83
N ASP A 30 -15.39 20.14 14.73
CA ASP A 30 -14.20 19.99 15.59
C ASP A 30 -14.04 18.60 16.26
N ALA A 31 -15.16 17.96 16.63
CA ALA A 31 -15.16 16.70 17.34
C ALA A 31 -14.99 15.46 16.44
N ASP A 32 -15.26 15.57 15.14
CA ASP A 32 -15.14 14.48 14.18
C ASP A 32 -13.79 14.43 13.44
N ASP A 33 -12.92 15.41 13.70
CA ASP A 33 -11.53 15.47 13.23
C ASP A 33 -10.58 14.53 14.00
N ASN A 34 -9.37 14.37 13.45
CA ASN A 34 -8.36 13.44 13.94
C ASN A 34 -7.03 14.10 14.31
N ASP A 35 -7.06 15.37 14.69
CA ASP A 35 -5.85 16.12 15.00
C ASP A 35 -5.07 15.48 16.13
N ILE A 36 -3.76 15.44 15.93
CA ILE A 36 -2.79 14.97 16.88
C ILE A 36 -1.61 15.95 16.94
N LEU A 37 -0.93 15.99 18.08
CA LEU A 37 0.27 16.79 18.23
C LEU A 37 1.30 16.44 17.14
N VAL A 38 1.82 17.45 16.45
CA VAL A 38 2.92 17.30 15.47
C VAL A 38 4.13 16.55 16.05
N ALA A 39 4.39 16.70 17.35
CA ALA A 39 5.46 16.00 18.05
C ALA A 39 5.27 14.47 18.13
N SER A 40 4.06 13.98 17.83
CA SER A 40 3.72 12.55 17.79
C SER A 40 4.02 11.89 16.44
N LEU A 41 4.44 12.66 15.42
CA LEU A 41 4.76 12.09 14.11
C LEU A 41 5.82 10.98 14.21
N PRO A 42 5.67 9.89 13.44
CA PRO A 42 6.69 8.85 13.36
C PRO A 42 8.08 9.43 13.05
N SER A 43 9.11 8.89 13.70
CA SER A 43 10.48 9.43 13.60
C SER A 43 11.07 9.30 12.20
N SER A 44 10.74 8.22 11.47
CA SER A 44 11.08 8.04 10.07
C SER A 44 10.51 9.16 9.21
N PHE A 45 9.21 9.45 9.40
CA PHE A 45 8.49 10.46 8.64
C PHE A 45 9.01 11.87 8.92
N SER A 46 9.07 12.28 10.19
CA SER A 46 9.55 13.61 10.59
C SER A 46 11.02 13.86 10.19
N THR A 47 11.88 12.84 10.27
CA THR A 47 13.27 12.93 9.79
C THR A 47 13.32 13.15 8.28
N ARG A 48 12.49 12.43 7.52
CA ARG A 48 12.44 12.56 6.06
C ARG A 48 11.95 13.95 5.63
N LEU A 49 10.89 14.47 6.25
CA LEU A 49 10.37 15.81 5.96
C LEU A 49 11.39 16.92 6.30
N THR A 50 12.14 16.74 7.39
CA THR A 50 13.24 17.64 7.75
C THR A 50 14.34 17.63 6.68
N ALA A 51 14.73 16.45 6.20
CA ALA A 51 15.72 16.31 5.12
C ALA A 51 15.25 16.91 3.79
N LEU A 52 13.95 16.90 3.54
CA LEU A 52 13.32 17.53 2.37
C LEU A 52 13.13 19.04 2.52
N GLY A 53 13.45 19.62 3.68
CA GLY A 53 13.30 21.05 3.95
C GLY A 53 11.84 21.52 4.01
N ALA A 54 10.92 20.69 4.51
CA ALA A 54 9.49 21.01 4.55
C ALA A 54 9.15 22.25 5.40
N GLY A 55 10.01 22.60 6.37
CA GLY A 55 9.80 23.74 7.26
C GLY A 55 9.12 23.33 8.56
N THR A 56 8.29 24.22 9.11
CA THR A 56 7.55 24.00 10.36
C THR A 56 6.13 23.59 10.04
N ALA A 57 5.71 22.43 10.55
CA ALA A 57 4.34 21.97 10.38
C ALA A 57 3.35 22.81 11.21
N THR A 58 2.17 23.06 10.67
CA THR A 58 1.05 23.79 11.29
C THR A 58 0.10 22.85 12.03
N GLY A 59 -0.14 21.66 11.49
CA GLY A 59 -1.02 20.64 12.06
C GLY A 59 -0.61 19.23 11.65
N ALA A 60 -1.15 18.23 12.34
CA ALA A 60 -1.02 16.83 11.98
C ALA A 60 -2.27 16.06 12.38
N ALA A 61 -2.61 15.02 11.63
CA ALA A 61 -3.70 14.10 11.96
C ALA A 61 -3.29 12.65 11.77
N LEU A 62 -4.02 11.75 12.43
CA LEU A 62 -3.78 10.31 12.41
C LEU A 62 -5.10 9.58 12.23
N SER A 63 -5.16 8.65 11.28
CA SER A 63 -6.39 7.91 10.97
C SER A 63 -7.05 7.31 12.21
N GLY A 64 -8.33 7.62 12.42
CA GLY A 64 -9.15 7.13 13.53
C GLY A 64 -8.71 7.61 14.92
N TYR A 65 -7.85 8.62 15.03
CA TYR A 65 -7.45 9.19 16.32
C TYR A 65 -8.56 10.07 16.90
N THR A 66 -8.83 9.89 18.19
CA THR A 66 -9.93 10.57 18.91
C THR A 66 -9.46 11.50 20.03
N GLY A 67 -8.14 11.57 20.27
CA GLY A 67 -7.57 12.30 21.41
C GLY A 67 -7.65 11.59 22.76
N ALA A 68 -8.30 10.42 22.83
CA ALA A 68 -8.46 9.70 24.09
C ALA A 68 -7.10 9.24 24.66
N ALA A 69 -7.00 9.14 25.98
CA ALA A 69 -5.76 8.74 26.64
C ALA A 69 -5.32 7.33 26.20
N GLY A 70 -4.12 7.23 25.62
CA GLY A 70 -3.56 5.98 25.11
C GLY A 70 -4.07 5.58 23.72
N ASP A 71 -4.88 6.43 23.08
CA ASP A 71 -5.24 6.27 21.68
C ASP A 71 -3.99 6.44 20.80
N THR A 72 -3.85 5.55 19.82
CA THR A 72 -2.76 5.57 18.85
C THR A 72 -3.28 5.56 17.42
N GLY A 73 -4.56 5.86 17.21
CA GLY A 73 -5.24 5.76 15.94
C GLY A 73 -5.53 4.31 15.52
N SER A 74 -6.28 4.22 14.43
CA SER A 74 -6.79 2.99 13.84
C SER A 74 -6.20 2.79 12.45
N ASN A 75 -6.18 1.53 11.98
CA ASN A 75 -5.78 1.24 10.61
C ASN A 75 -6.79 1.86 9.63
N ALA A 76 -6.33 2.61 8.65
CA ALA A 76 -7.14 3.10 7.53
C ALA A 76 -7.42 2.01 6.50
N PHE A 77 -6.53 1.02 6.43
CA PHE A 77 -6.70 -0.15 5.57
C PHE A 77 -6.08 -1.40 6.19
N THR A 78 -6.61 -2.54 5.78
CA THR A 78 -6.13 -3.87 6.16
C THR A 78 -5.99 -4.73 4.92
N PHE A 79 -5.19 -5.79 5.03
CA PHE A 79 -5.01 -6.75 3.96
C PHE A 79 -5.19 -8.17 4.48
N THR A 80 -5.78 -8.99 3.63
CA THR A 80 -6.05 -10.40 3.92
C THR A 80 -5.61 -11.27 2.77
N GLY A 81 -5.02 -12.42 3.11
CA GLY A 81 -4.50 -13.38 2.16
C GLY A 81 -3.32 -12.86 1.33
N GLY A 82 -2.64 -13.77 0.63
CA GLY A 82 -1.39 -13.46 -0.08
C GLY A 82 -0.16 -14.07 0.60
N GLY A 83 0.98 -13.92 -0.06
CA GLY A 83 2.27 -14.25 0.53
C GLY A 83 2.79 -13.09 1.40
N SER A 84 4.10 -13.04 1.65
CA SER A 84 4.68 -11.98 2.47
C SER A 84 4.55 -10.63 1.74
N ILE A 85 4.01 -9.62 2.42
CA ILE A 85 4.00 -8.24 1.91
C ILE A 85 5.45 -7.77 1.81
N THR A 86 5.80 -7.18 0.68
CA THR A 86 7.14 -6.68 0.40
C THR A 86 7.22 -5.17 0.33
N ASP A 87 6.10 -4.49 0.08
CA ASP A 87 6.05 -3.03 -0.06
C ASP A 87 4.61 -2.50 0.05
N ILE A 88 4.45 -1.32 0.66
CA ILE A 88 3.21 -0.56 0.71
C ILE A 88 3.53 0.90 0.37
N ARG A 89 2.79 1.50 -0.55
CA ARG A 89 3.14 2.81 -1.11
C ARG A 89 1.95 3.62 -1.58
N PHE A 90 2.14 4.93 -1.66
CA PHE A 90 1.21 5.80 -2.37
C PHE A 90 1.44 5.73 -3.88
N VAL A 91 0.35 5.55 -4.64
CA VAL A 91 0.36 5.39 -6.10
C VAL A 91 -0.79 6.15 -6.76
N ASP A 92 -0.67 6.37 -8.06
CA ASP A 92 -1.77 6.81 -8.91
C ASP A 92 -2.77 5.67 -9.21
N SER A 93 -3.82 5.98 -9.97
CA SER A 93 -4.86 5.01 -10.34
C SER A 93 -4.36 3.86 -11.21
N ALA A 94 -3.18 3.99 -11.83
CA ALA A 94 -2.53 2.93 -12.61
C ALA A 94 -1.53 2.11 -11.77
N GLY A 95 -1.34 2.44 -10.49
CA GLY A 95 -0.40 1.78 -9.59
C GLY A 95 1.05 2.25 -9.74
N ALA A 96 1.30 3.36 -10.45
CA ALA A 96 2.62 3.97 -10.58
C ALA A 96 2.84 5.03 -9.47
N PRO A 97 4.10 5.36 -9.12
CA PRO A 97 4.38 6.48 -8.22
C PRO A 97 3.79 7.79 -8.76
N LEU A 98 3.16 8.59 -7.90
CA LEU A 98 2.67 9.91 -8.29
C LEU A 98 3.87 10.80 -8.65
N ASN A 99 3.76 11.50 -9.78
CA ASN A 99 4.83 12.38 -10.26
C ASN A 99 4.24 13.61 -10.95
N GLY A 100 3.85 14.60 -10.15
CA GLY A 100 3.29 15.86 -10.64
C GLY A 100 1.80 15.75 -10.97
N VAL A 101 1.07 14.88 -10.28
CA VAL A 101 -0.38 14.72 -10.46
C VAL A 101 -1.08 15.90 -9.80
N ASP A 102 -1.95 16.59 -10.53
CA ASP A 102 -2.73 17.69 -9.97
C ASP A 102 -3.73 17.20 -8.91
N SER A 103 -3.54 17.69 -7.67
CA SER A 103 -4.41 17.38 -6.54
C SER A 103 -5.82 17.97 -6.71
N GLY A 104 -5.95 19.06 -7.47
CA GLY A 104 -7.14 19.90 -7.48
C GLY A 104 -7.25 20.86 -6.29
N LEU A 105 -6.24 20.87 -5.40
CA LEU A 105 -6.11 21.80 -4.28
C LEU A 105 -5.12 22.90 -4.65
N ASP A 106 -5.35 24.09 -4.09
CA ASP A 106 -4.45 25.24 -4.20
C ASP A 106 -3.98 25.67 -2.81
N THR A 107 -2.78 26.24 -2.73
CA THR A 107 -2.36 27.05 -1.58
C THR A 107 -3.27 28.26 -1.42
N LEU A 108 -3.28 28.88 -0.24
CA LEU A 108 -4.05 30.10 0.03
C LEU A 108 -3.86 31.22 -1.02
N ASP A 109 -2.65 31.34 -1.60
CA ASP A 109 -2.33 32.34 -2.63
C ASP A 109 -2.73 31.93 -4.07
N GLY A 110 -3.31 30.74 -4.25
CA GLY A 110 -3.81 30.22 -5.51
C GLY A 110 -2.78 29.45 -6.35
N THR A 111 -1.70 28.98 -5.74
CA THR A 111 -0.72 28.11 -6.41
C THR A 111 -1.19 26.66 -6.34
N SER A 112 -1.35 26.01 -7.50
CA SER A 112 -1.80 24.63 -7.55
C SER A 112 -0.82 23.67 -6.90
N ILE A 113 -1.36 22.68 -6.18
CA ILE A 113 -0.57 21.70 -5.44
C ILE A 113 -0.49 20.42 -6.26
N LEU A 114 0.74 20.02 -6.58
CA LEU A 114 1.02 18.79 -7.33
C LEU A 114 1.51 17.68 -6.39
N LEU A 115 1.04 16.47 -6.63
CA LEU A 115 1.30 15.28 -5.82
C LEU A 115 2.50 14.49 -6.33
N TYR A 116 3.33 14.05 -5.40
CA TYR A 116 4.51 13.24 -5.65
C TYR A 116 4.63 12.12 -4.60
N THR A 117 4.92 10.90 -5.05
CA THR A 117 5.41 9.84 -4.16
C THR A 117 6.90 10.09 -3.91
N ASP A 118 7.30 10.14 -2.64
CA ASP A 118 8.71 10.33 -2.28
C ASP A 118 9.54 9.07 -2.60
N THR A 119 10.88 9.19 -2.55
CA THR A 119 11.76 8.02 -2.67
C THR A 119 11.58 7.02 -1.53
N ASP A 120 11.19 7.50 -0.34
CA ASP A 120 10.51 6.68 0.65
C ASP A 120 9.02 6.65 0.29
N ASN A 121 8.63 5.59 -0.40
CA ASN A 121 7.36 5.49 -1.12
C ASN A 121 6.13 5.34 -0.22
N ASN A 122 6.34 5.17 1.09
CA ASN A 122 5.32 5.32 2.13
C ASN A 122 4.90 6.78 2.31
N ILE A 123 5.60 7.76 1.72
CA ILE A 123 5.32 9.19 1.84
C ILE A 123 4.75 9.77 0.55
N LEU A 124 3.64 10.48 0.69
CA LEU A 124 3.07 11.36 -0.32
C LEU A 124 3.44 12.81 0.02
N LEU A 125 3.79 13.59 -0.99
CA LEU A 125 4.08 15.02 -0.88
C LEU A 125 3.13 15.82 -1.77
N GLY A 126 2.43 16.81 -1.20
CA GLY A 126 1.78 17.89 -1.94
C GLY A 126 2.74 19.07 -2.04
N ARG A 127 3.15 19.46 -3.26
CA ARG A 127 4.11 20.55 -3.49
C ARG A 127 3.49 21.68 -4.30
N ALA A 128 3.77 22.91 -3.92
CA ALA A 128 3.29 24.10 -4.62
C ALA A 128 3.96 24.23 -6.00
N GLY A 129 3.16 24.17 -7.07
CA GLY A 129 3.53 24.50 -8.45
C GLY A 129 4.44 23.49 -9.17
N GLY A 130 5.17 22.61 -8.47
CA GLY A 130 6.10 21.67 -9.10
C GLY A 130 6.95 20.85 -8.14
N ALA A 131 7.82 20.01 -8.69
CA ALA A 131 8.65 19.06 -7.95
C ALA A 131 9.65 19.72 -6.99
N ASP A 132 10.16 20.89 -7.36
CA ASP A 132 11.05 21.71 -6.52
C ASP A 132 10.28 22.72 -5.64
N GLY A 133 8.95 22.68 -5.71
CA GLY A 133 8.06 23.51 -4.91
C GLY A 133 8.15 23.20 -3.42
N ALA A 134 7.79 24.18 -2.60
CA ALA A 134 7.65 24.00 -1.16
C ALA A 134 6.61 22.91 -0.86
N ILE A 135 6.85 22.12 0.18
CA ILE A 135 5.90 21.13 0.66
C ILE A 135 4.77 21.89 1.37
N VAL A 136 3.53 21.63 0.93
CA VAL A 136 2.30 22.24 1.48
C VAL A 136 1.68 21.29 2.49
N PHE A 137 1.59 20.01 2.15
CA PHE A 137 1.23 18.94 3.06
C PHE A 137 1.98 17.66 2.69
N ALA A 138 2.00 16.70 3.61
CA ALA A 138 2.48 15.36 3.35
C ALA A 138 1.58 14.32 4.04
N ALA A 139 1.56 13.11 3.48
CA ALA A 139 0.93 11.96 4.12
C ALA A 139 1.94 10.81 4.25
N TYR A 140 1.75 9.95 5.26
CA TYR A 140 2.63 8.82 5.52
C TYR A 140 1.85 7.55 5.89
N ILE A 141 2.28 6.44 5.33
CA ILE A 141 1.78 5.11 5.67
C ILE A 141 2.64 4.53 6.79
N GLU A 142 2.07 4.41 7.98
CA GLU A 142 2.64 3.62 9.05
C GLU A 142 2.13 2.18 8.96
N GLU A 143 3.01 1.26 8.57
CA GLU A 143 2.67 -0.16 8.48
C GLU A 143 2.39 -0.78 9.84
N THR A 144 1.35 -1.62 9.94
CA THR A 144 0.96 -2.27 11.19
C THR A 144 0.90 -3.79 11.07
N GLY A 145 1.21 -4.48 12.17
CA GLY A 145 1.22 -5.95 12.27
C GLY A 145 2.63 -6.56 12.17
N SER A 146 2.78 -7.78 12.69
CA SER A 146 3.98 -8.61 12.49
C SER A 146 3.58 -10.08 12.28
N PRO A 147 3.50 -10.57 11.02
CA PRO A 147 3.81 -9.87 9.77
C PRO A 147 2.84 -8.71 9.51
N VAL A 148 3.24 -7.78 8.64
CA VAL A 148 2.45 -6.62 8.24
C VAL A 148 1.06 -7.09 7.77
N THR A 149 0.00 -6.43 8.26
CA THR A 149 -1.44 -6.75 8.00
C THR A 149 -2.33 -5.53 7.77
N GLY A 150 -1.85 -4.31 8.06
CA GLY A 150 -2.57 -3.08 7.79
C GLY A 150 -1.64 -1.88 7.69
N GLY A 151 -2.25 -0.69 7.62
CA GLY A 151 -1.54 0.56 7.76
C GLY A 151 -2.44 1.66 8.34
N LYS A 152 -1.82 2.54 9.12
CA LYS A 152 -2.40 3.83 9.54
C LYS A 152 -1.94 4.91 8.58
N ILE A 153 -2.74 5.95 8.41
CA ILE A 153 -2.38 7.12 7.61
C ILE A 153 -2.16 8.30 8.54
N TRP A 154 -1.00 8.92 8.39
CA TRP A 154 -0.69 10.21 8.99
C TRP A 154 -0.80 11.29 7.93
N THR A 155 -1.28 12.47 8.31
CA THR A 155 -1.17 13.68 7.51
C THR A 155 -0.50 14.78 8.32
N VAL A 156 0.18 15.69 7.64
CA VAL A 156 0.84 16.85 8.22
C VAL A 156 0.79 17.99 7.22
N GLU A 157 0.52 19.19 7.72
CA GLU A 157 0.41 20.40 6.92
C GLU A 157 1.52 21.39 7.27
N TYR A 158 1.93 22.18 6.27
CA TYR A 158 2.99 23.19 6.35
C TYR A 158 2.54 24.57 5.83
N GLN A 159 1.54 24.62 4.94
CA GLN A 159 0.99 25.87 4.43
C GLN A 159 -0.53 25.75 4.31
N PRO A 160 -1.26 26.86 4.55
CA PRO A 160 -2.70 26.82 4.50
C PRO A 160 -3.21 26.56 3.09
N LEU A 161 -4.27 25.76 3.02
CA LEU A 161 -5.00 25.44 1.82
C LEU A 161 -6.05 26.51 1.52
N LYS A 162 -6.40 26.62 0.24
CA LYS A 162 -7.46 27.52 -0.19
C LYS A 162 -8.81 26.82 -0.13
N HIS A 163 -9.64 27.29 0.79
CA HIS A 163 -11.01 26.83 0.97
C HIS A 163 -11.99 27.52 0.02
N PRO A 164 -12.98 26.78 -0.54
CA PRO A 164 -14.02 27.35 -1.39
C PRO A 164 -14.97 28.30 -0.66
N ASP A 165 -15.26 28.07 0.63
CA ASP A 165 -16.14 28.93 1.44
C ASP A 165 -15.45 29.43 2.71
N ALA A 166 -14.83 30.60 2.63
CA ALA A 166 -14.16 31.24 3.77
C ALA A 166 -15.08 31.62 4.96
N THR A 167 -16.39 31.37 4.88
CA THR A 167 -17.33 31.58 5.99
C THR A 167 -17.74 30.31 6.71
N ASN A 168 -17.40 29.14 6.15
CA ASN A 168 -17.62 27.85 6.77
C ASN A 168 -16.27 27.33 7.30
N PRO A 169 -16.03 27.25 8.62
CA PRO A 169 -14.79 26.66 9.14
C PRO A 169 -14.71 25.15 8.87
N ASP A 170 -15.85 24.48 8.62
CA ASP A 170 -15.94 23.04 8.42
C ASP A 170 -16.05 22.67 6.91
N ASP A 171 -15.57 23.52 6.00
CA ASP A 171 -15.56 23.16 4.58
C ASP A 171 -14.42 22.19 4.27
N SER A 172 -14.78 21.02 3.73
CA SER A 172 -13.82 19.93 3.53
C SER A 172 -13.16 19.98 2.16
N LEU A 173 -11.86 19.73 2.17
CA LEU A 173 -11.05 19.44 1.00
C LEU A 173 -10.67 17.96 1.01
N ASN A 174 -10.57 17.33 -0.16
CA ASN A 174 -10.17 15.93 -0.25
C ASN A 174 -9.36 15.63 -1.50
N LEU A 175 -8.69 14.47 -1.46
CA LEU A 175 -7.90 13.92 -2.56
C LEU A 175 -8.61 12.72 -3.22
N LEU A 176 -9.96 12.74 -3.24
CA LEU A 176 -10.75 11.65 -3.80
C LEU A 176 -10.36 11.40 -5.26
N ASP A 177 -10.20 10.12 -5.61
CA ASP A 177 -9.77 9.65 -6.94
C ASP A 177 -8.38 10.16 -7.39
N LYS A 178 -7.57 10.72 -6.49
CA LYS A 178 -6.21 11.20 -6.79
C LYS A 178 -5.12 10.28 -6.25
N VAL A 179 -5.30 9.76 -5.04
CA VAL A 179 -4.28 9.01 -4.30
C VAL A 179 -4.81 7.62 -3.98
N PHE A 180 -3.97 6.61 -4.21
CA PHE A 180 -4.30 5.21 -3.98
C PHE A 180 -3.20 4.53 -3.15
N ILE A 181 -3.54 3.41 -2.52
CA ILE A 181 -2.59 2.56 -1.81
C ILE A 181 -2.23 1.37 -2.71
N GLY A 182 -0.95 1.27 -3.05
CA GLY A 182 -0.37 0.13 -3.75
C GLY A 182 0.27 -0.84 -2.76
N VAL A 183 -0.02 -2.13 -2.90
CA VAL A 183 0.57 -3.19 -2.07
C VAL A 183 1.24 -4.22 -2.96
N SER A 184 2.48 -4.59 -2.64
CA SER A 184 3.21 -5.66 -3.30
C SER A 184 3.44 -6.82 -2.35
N GLN A 185 3.41 -8.03 -2.89
CA GLN A 185 3.62 -9.25 -2.13
C GLN A 185 4.46 -10.24 -2.92
N ASP A 186 5.27 -11.02 -2.21
CA ASP A 186 5.93 -12.17 -2.78
C ASP A 186 5.06 -13.41 -2.58
N LEU A 187 4.56 -13.96 -3.68
CA LEU A 187 3.93 -15.27 -3.67
C LEU A 187 4.98 -16.33 -3.94
N GLY A 188 5.39 -17.06 -2.90
CA GLY A 188 6.32 -18.18 -3.03
C GLY A 188 5.67 -19.35 -3.77
N PHE A 189 6.30 -19.80 -4.85
CA PHE A 189 5.97 -21.04 -5.54
C PHE A 189 7.08 -22.06 -5.30
N SER A 190 6.70 -23.32 -5.07
CA SER A 190 7.66 -24.40 -4.86
C SER A 190 7.43 -25.52 -5.87
N LEU A 191 8.52 -25.99 -6.46
CA LEU A 191 8.55 -27.21 -7.26
C LEU A 191 8.85 -28.45 -6.41
N ALA A 192 8.94 -28.31 -5.08
CA ALA A 192 9.16 -29.44 -4.19
C ALA A 192 8.03 -30.45 -4.35
N GLY A 193 8.40 -31.72 -4.55
CA GLY A 193 7.44 -32.79 -4.83
C GLY A 193 6.92 -32.85 -6.26
N ALA A 194 7.39 -31.98 -7.18
CA ALA A 194 7.12 -32.14 -8.60
C ALA A 194 7.58 -33.54 -9.07
N PRO A 195 6.78 -34.27 -9.86
CA PRO A 195 7.18 -35.59 -10.36
C PRO A 195 8.49 -35.51 -11.16
N SER A 196 9.35 -36.53 -11.05
CA SER A 196 10.52 -36.64 -11.93
C SER A 196 10.11 -37.20 -13.30
N GLY A 197 10.76 -36.76 -14.37
CA GLY A 197 10.56 -37.27 -15.72
C GLY A 197 10.07 -36.22 -16.72
N GLN A 198 9.49 -36.71 -17.83
CA GLN A 198 8.88 -35.92 -18.89
C GLN A 198 7.39 -35.70 -18.57
N ASN A 199 7.04 -34.50 -18.11
CA ASN A 199 5.67 -34.14 -17.77
C ASN A 199 5.05 -33.29 -18.88
N LEU A 200 3.81 -33.59 -19.29
CA LEU A 200 3.10 -32.78 -20.30
C LEU A 200 2.81 -31.37 -19.78
N PHE A 201 2.42 -31.27 -18.51
CA PHE A 201 2.26 -30.04 -17.78
C PHE A 201 2.58 -30.27 -16.30
N LEU A 202 2.86 -29.19 -15.60
CA LEU A 202 2.91 -29.17 -14.15
C LEU A 202 1.99 -28.04 -13.66
N MET A 203 1.24 -28.33 -12.61
CA MET A 203 0.40 -27.34 -11.93
C MET A 203 0.98 -27.09 -10.55
N PHE A 204 1.19 -25.81 -10.24
CA PHE A 204 1.68 -25.37 -8.95
C PHE A 204 0.71 -24.36 -8.34
N THR A 205 0.60 -24.41 -7.03
CA THR A 205 -0.11 -23.42 -6.23
C THR A 205 0.67 -23.21 -4.94
N LYS A 206 0.20 -22.31 -4.07
CA LYS A 206 0.83 -22.13 -2.76
C LYS A 206 0.66 -23.39 -1.89
N LEU A 207 1.53 -23.56 -0.90
CA LEU A 207 1.38 -24.62 0.09
C LEU A 207 0.06 -24.41 0.87
N ASN A 208 -0.73 -25.48 1.02
CA ASN A 208 -2.07 -25.47 1.62
C ASN A 208 -3.00 -24.42 0.98
N PRO A 209 -3.40 -24.61 -0.28
CA PRO A 209 -4.29 -23.67 -0.95
C PRO A 209 -5.66 -23.61 -0.27
N THR A 210 -6.25 -22.43 -0.25
CA THR A 210 -7.67 -22.21 0.03
C THR A 210 -8.48 -22.84 -1.10
N THR A 211 -9.54 -23.54 -0.71
CA THR A 211 -10.45 -24.20 -1.64
C THR A 211 -11.89 -23.82 -1.38
N GLU A 212 -12.70 -23.80 -2.42
CA GLU A 212 -14.16 -23.67 -2.34
C GLU A 212 -14.86 -24.84 -3.03
N THR A 213 -16.08 -25.15 -2.62
CA THR A 213 -16.91 -26.16 -3.30
C THR A 213 -17.95 -25.45 -4.15
N VAL A 214 -17.82 -25.55 -5.48
CA VAL A 214 -18.80 -25.03 -6.45
C VAL A 214 -19.41 -26.22 -7.17
N ASP A 215 -20.74 -26.36 -7.09
CA ASP A 215 -21.50 -27.46 -7.68
C ASP A 215 -20.99 -28.86 -7.29
N GLY A 216 -20.55 -29.02 -6.04
CA GLY A 216 -20.00 -30.28 -5.52
C GLY A 216 -18.56 -30.57 -5.93
N VAL A 217 -17.88 -29.66 -6.63
CA VAL A 217 -16.48 -29.79 -7.04
C VAL A 217 -15.60 -28.86 -6.19
N VAL A 218 -14.58 -29.42 -5.56
CA VAL A 218 -13.55 -28.65 -4.83
C VAL A 218 -12.62 -27.96 -5.83
N ARG A 219 -12.52 -26.64 -5.75
CA ARG A 219 -11.69 -25.78 -6.60
C ARG A 219 -10.70 -25.00 -5.75
N ILE A 220 -9.48 -24.84 -6.24
CA ILE A 220 -8.48 -23.95 -5.63
C ILE A 220 -8.81 -22.51 -6.02
N THR A 221 -8.91 -21.62 -5.04
CA THR A 221 -9.20 -20.19 -5.26
C THR A 221 -7.95 -19.32 -5.24
N ASP A 222 -6.84 -19.84 -4.71
CA ASP A 222 -5.56 -19.16 -4.78
C ASP A 222 -4.99 -19.13 -6.20
N PRO A 223 -4.09 -18.18 -6.51
CA PRO A 223 -3.35 -18.19 -7.75
C PRO A 223 -2.69 -19.55 -8.01
N THR A 224 -2.89 -20.06 -9.23
CA THR A 224 -2.27 -21.29 -9.72
C THR A 224 -1.46 -20.98 -10.97
N ILE A 225 -0.31 -21.63 -11.08
CA ILE A 225 0.54 -21.57 -12.27
C ILE A 225 0.44 -22.91 -12.97
N ILE A 226 0.14 -22.89 -14.26
CA ILE A 226 0.26 -24.05 -15.14
C ILE A 226 1.47 -23.82 -16.03
N ALA A 227 2.43 -24.73 -15.95
CA ALA A 227 3.61 -24.74 -16.81
C ALA A 227 3.48 -25.86 -17.83
N THR A 228 3.80 -25.56 -19.10
CA THR A 228 3.88 -26.53 -20.21
C THR A 228 5.23 -26.47 -20.90
N GLY A 229 5.51 -27.44 -21.78
CA GLY A 229 6.53 -27.23 -22.82
C GLY A 229 6.18 -26.05 -23.74
N LYS A 230 7.18 -25.54 -24.48
CA LYS A 230 7.01 -24.38 -25.37
C LYS A 230 6.00 -24.66 -26.50
N ASN A 231 6.07 -25.85 -27.11
CA ASN A 231 5.16 -26.31 -28.14
C ASN A 231 4.48 -27.63 -27.71
N PRO A 232 3.49 -27.57 -26.80
CA PRO A 232 2.80 -28.77 -26.34
C PRO A 232 2.03 -29.43 -27.50
N ALA A 233 1.82 -30.75 -27.42
CA ALA A 233 1.07 -31.47 -28.45
C ALA A 233 -0.40 -31.04 -28.45
N ASP A 234 -0.92 -30.62 -29.62
CA ASP A 234 -2.33 -30.30 -29.80
C ASP A 234 -3.12 -31.55 -30.23
N GLN A 235 -3.79 -32.19 -29.26
CA GLN A 235 -4.64 -33.35 -29.56
C GLN A 235 -5.89 -32.99 -30.35
N SER A 236 -6.37 -31.76 -30.26
CA SER A 236 -7.54 -31.32 -31.02
C SER A 236 -7.24 -31.22 -32.52
N SER A 237 -5.98 -30.98 -32.88
CA SER A 237 -5.48 -31.05 -34.24
C SER A 237 -4.96 -32.45 -34.64
N GLY A 238 -5.15 -33.47 -33.80
CA GLY A 238 -4.75 -34.87 -34.08
C GLY A 238 -3.29 -35.20 -33.76
N ALA A 239 -2.55 -34.36 -33.05
CA ALA A 239 -1.20 -34.68 -32.61
C ALA A 239 -1.20 -35.73 -31.47
N ASN A 240 -0.17 -36.58 -31.42
CA ASN A 240 0.00 -37.54 -30.33
C ASN A 240 0.65 -36.85 -29.12
N ILE A 241 0.32 -37.29 -27.90
CA ILE A 241 0.86 -36.68 -26.65
C ILE A 241 2.38 -36.76 -26.52
N ASN A 242 3.04 -37.61 -27.30
CA ASN A 242 4.49 -37.80 -27.30
C ASN A 242 5.22 -36.99 -28.40
N THR A 243 4.51 -36.17 -29.19
CA THR A 243 5.12 -35.39 -30.29
C THR A 243 5.35 -33.92 -29.97
N GLY A 244 4.92 -33.43 -28.80
CA GLY A 244 5.10 -32.06 -28.36
C GLY A 244 6.15 -31.91 -27.26
N ASP A 245 6.53 -30.67 -26.98
CA ASP A 245 7.47 -30.32 -25.92
C ASP A 245 6.88 -30.67 -24.53
N THR A 246 7.72 -31.24 -23.67
CA THR A 246 7.40 -31.58 -22.28
C THR A 246 8.22 -30.76 -21.30
N ILE A 247 7.79 -30.69 -20.04
CA ILE A 247 8.62 -30.21 -18.93
C ILE A 247 9.44 -31.37 -18.36
N ASN A 248 10.75 -31.22 -18.37
CA ASN A 248 11.67 -32.15 -17.75
C ASN A 248 12.00 -31.70 -16.32
N THR A 249 11.62 -32.50 -15.33
CA THR A 249 11.91 -32.26 -13.91
C THR A 249 12.66 -33.43 -13.30
N SER A 250 13.50 -33.13 -12.31
CA SER A 250 14.21 -34.13 -11.52
C SER A 250 14.14 -33.73 -10.05
N GLN A 251 13.77 -34.68 -9.19
CA GLN A 251 13.88 -34.51 -7.74
C GLN A 251 15.33 -34.68 -7.24
N GLY A 252 16.24 -35.14 -8.10
CA GLY A 252 17.67 -35.18 -7.82
C GLY A 252 18.33 -33.85 -8.20
N GLY A 253 18.46 -32.91 -7.26
CA GLY A 253 19.13 -31.62 -7.45
C GLY A 253 20.28 -31.37 -6.48
N ALA A 254 21.48 -31.22 -7.04
CA ALA A 254 22.74 -30.67 -6.49
C ALA A 254 23.31 -31.23 -5.16
N ARG A 255 24.33 -32.10 -5.27
CA ARG A 255 25.30 -32.29 -4.19
C ARG A 255 25.99 -30.93 -3.95
N PRO A 256 26.05 -30.39 -2.72
CA PRO A 256 26.85 -29.20 -2.44
C PRO A 256 28.29 -29.48 -2.87
N PRO A 257 29.03 -28.49 -3.42
CA PRO A 257 30.42 -28.70 -3.81
C PRO A 257 31.17 -29.26 -2.59
N SER A 258 31.67 -30.49 -2.72
CA SER A 258 32.48 -31.10 -1.67
C SER A 258 33.68 -30.18 -1.45
N ALA A 259 33.82 -29.67 -0.22
CA ALA A 259 35.01 -28.95 0.19
C ALA A 259 36.24 -29.78 -0.19
N PRO A 260 37.28 -29.17 -0.80
CA PRO A 260 38.49 -29.91 -1.14
C PRO A 260 39.07 -30.47 0.15
N THR A 261 39.17 -31.80 0.22
CA THR A 261 39.84 -32.46 1.33
C THR A 261 41.32 -32.18 1.17
N ALA A 262 41.87 -31.32 2.03
CA ALA A 262 43.30 -31.14 2.12
C ALA A 262 43.93 -32.43 2.66
N ARG A 263 44.72 -33.10 1.83
CA ARG A 263 45.88 -33.90 2.22
C ARG A 263 46.74 -34.21 1.00
#